data_AF-A0A4R6QDP5-F1
#
_entry.id   AF-A0A4R6QDP5-F1
#
_cell.length_a   1.000
_cell.length_b   1.000
_cell.length_c   1.000
_cell.angle_alpha   90.00
_cell.angle_beta   90.00
_cell.angle_gamma   90.00
#
_symmetry.space_group_name_H-M   'P 1'
#
loop_
_entity.id
_entity.type
_entity.pdbx_description
1 polymer ?
#
loop_
_entity_poly.entity_id
_entity_poly.type
_entity_poly.pdbx_seq_one_letter_code
_entity_poly.pdbx_strand_id
1 'polypeptide(L)'
;MMIKQYIVYIIQMFNFKLKEMNYKIIILKIFKENQTLGVHKLDRLFHDVVDFSISWVPILQEMREENLVKKNGYEITKKGIEYLQKNSN
;
A
#
# COMPACT_ATOMS: atom_id res chain seq x y z
N MET A 1 -8.60 14.23 32.36
CA MET A 1 -7.57 13.25 31.95
C MET A 1 -7.96 12.44 30.70
N MET A 2 -9.25 12.21 30.42
CA MET A 2 -9.72 11.44 29.25
C MET A 2 -9.49 12.08 27.86
N ILE A 3 -9.54 13.42 27.75
CA ILE A 3 -9.40 14.11 26.44
C ILE A 3 -8.01 13.90 25.82
N LYS A 4 -6.94 13.87 26.64
CA LYS A 4 -5.58 13.66 26.13
C LYS A 4 -5.37 12.27 25.53
N GLN A 5 -5.95 11.22 26.13
CA GLN A 5 -5.85 9.85 25.61
C GLN A 5 -6.60 9.67 24.28
N TYR A 6 -7.78 10.28 24.14
CA TYR A 6 -8.56 10.22 22.90
C TYR A 6 -7.86 10.91 21.73
N ILE A 7 -7.24 12.07 21.97
CA ILE A 7 -6.45 12.78 20.94
C ILE A 7 -5.25 11.94 20.49
N VAL A 8 -4.54 11.31 21.42
CA VAL A 8 -3.40 10.42 21.09
C VAL A 8 -3.87 9.24 20.23
N TYR A 9 -5.00 8.62 20.56
CA TYR A 9 -5.57 7.53 19.76
C TYR A 9 -5.90 7.97 18.32
N ILE A 10 -6.54 9.14 18.14
CA ILE A 10 -6.85 9.66 16.81
C ILE A 10 -5.57 9.91 16.01
N ILE A 11 -4.54 10.52 16.63
CA ILE A 11 -3.26 10.79 15.97
C ILE A 11 -2.59 9.47 15.56
N GLN A 12 -2.59 8.46 16.43
CA GLN A 12 -2.05 7.14 16.12
C GLN A 12 -2.79 6.46 14.96
N MET A 13 -4.13 6.53 14.96
CA MET A 13 -4.97 6.00 13.89
C MET A 13 -4.71 6.70 12.55
N PHE A 14 -4.56 8.03 12.57
CA PHE A 14 -4.26 8.81 11.37
C PHE A 14 -2.86 8.48 10.84
N ASN A 15 -1.86 8.42 11.71
CA ASN A 15 -0.50 8.03 11.35
C ASN A 15 -0.44 6.61 10.78
N PHE A 16 -1.25 5.69 11.31
CA PHE A 16 -1.38 4.34 10.78
C PHE A 16 -1.97 4.35 9.37
N LYS A 17 -3.07 5.06 9.15
CA LYS A 17 -3.67 5.21 7.81
C LYS A 17 -2.73 5.86 6.80
N LEU A 18 -1.94 6.85 7.23
CA LEU A 18 -0.92 7.48 6.37
C LEU A 18 0.16 6.48 5.97
N LYS A 19 0.60 5.62 6.90
CA LYS A 19 1.56 4.55 6.59
C LYS A 19 0.98 3.54 5.60
N GLU A 20 -0.25 3.07 5.82
CA GLU A 20 -0.94 2.18 4.88
C GLU A 20 -1.05 2.80 3.48
N MET A 21 -1.46 4.07 3.41
CA MET A 21 -1.53 4.80 2.15
C MET A 21 -0.17 4.83 1.44
N ASN A 22 0.92 5.05 2.18
CA ASN A 22 2.27 5.04 1.63
C ASN A 22 2.66 3.65 1.09
N TYR A 23 2.33 2.58 1.79
CA TYR A 23 2.62 1.21 1.33
C TYR A 23 1.85 0.84 0.06
N LYS A 24 0.57 1.25 -0.06
CA LYS A 24 -0.20 1.07 -1.30
C LYS A 24 0.49 1.76 -2.48
N ILE A 25 0.98 2.98 -2.30
CA ILE A 25 1.72 3.73 -3.33
C ILE A 25 3.00 2.99 -3.73
N ILE A 26 3.77 2.48 -2.78
CA ILE A 26 4.99 1.70 -3.05
C ILE A 26 4.67 0.47 -3.92
N ILE A 27 3.66 -0.32 -3.55
CA ILE A 27 3.25 -1.51 -4.32
C ILE A 27 2.82 -1.12 -5.74
N LEU A 28 2.03 -0.04 -5.90
CA LEU A 28 1.60 0.44 -7.22
C LEU A 28 2.78 0.89 -8.09
N LYS A 29 3.79 1.54 -7.52
CA LYS A 29 5.03 1.91 -8.24
C LYS A 29 5.78 0.67 -8.72
N ILE A 30 5.97 -0.30 -7.82
CA ILE A 30 6.61 -1.59 -8.15
C ILE A 30 5.89 -2.27 -9.33
N PHE A 31 4.55 -2.32 -9.31
CA PHE A 31 3.75 -2.93 -10.38
C PHE A 31 3.84 -2.16 -11.70
N LYS A 32 3.85 -0.82 -11.64
CA LYS A 32 3.96 0.02 -12.84
C LYS A 32 5.29 -0.18 -13.57
N GLU A 33 6.37 -0.39 -12.83
CA GLU A 33 7.73 -0.52 -13.36
C GLU A 33 8.07 -1.94 -13.83
N ASN A 34 7.24 -2.93 -13.51
CA ASN A 34 7.55 -4.34 -13.73
C ASN A 34 6.33 -5.08 -14.33
N GLN A 35 6.29 -5.25 -15.65
CA GLN A 35 5.16 -5.87 -16.36
C GLN A 35 4.97 -7.39 -16.09
N THR A 36 5.92 -8.05 -15.45
CA THR A 36 5.81 -9.45 -15.02
C THR A 36 6.38 -9.61 -13.62
N LEU A 37 5.49 -9.61 -12.63
CA LEU A 37 5.83 -9.74 -11.22
C LEU A 37 5.32 -11.05 -10.67
N GLY A 38 6.24 -11.83 -10.10
CA GLY A 38 5.91 -12.94 -9.22
C GLY A 38 6.03 -12.53 -7.76
N VAL A 39 5.44 -13.35 -6.87
CA VAL A 39 5.45 -13.17 -5.40
C VAL A 39 6.85 -12.81 -4.88
N HIS A 40 7.87 -13.61 -5.23
CA HIS A 40 9.23 -13.42 -4.71
C HIS A 40 9.88 -12.11 -5.15
N LYS A 41 9.56 -11.64 -6.37
CA LYS A 41 10.09 -10.37 -6.86
C LYS A 41 9.41 -9.19 -6.17
N LEU A 42 8.10 -9.29 -5.91
CA LEU A 42 7.36 -8.28 -5.15
C LEU A 42 7.91 -8.17 -3.73
N ASP A 43 8.06 -9.31 -3.07
CA ASP A 43 8.53 -9.40 -1.69
C ASP A 43 9.88 -8.71 -1.51
N ARG A 44 10.85 -9.03 -2.38
CA ARG A 44 12.16 -8.39 -2.39
C ARG A 44 12.05 -6.88 -2.62
N LEU A 45 11.39 -6.45 -3.70
CA LEU A 45 11.32 -5.03 -4.06
C LEU A 45 10.58 -4.19 -3.02
N PHE A 46 9.57 -4.76 -2.36
CA PHE A 46 8.88 -4.09 -1.27
C PHE A 46 9.79 -3.93 -0.05
N HIS A 47 10.52 -4.98 0.31
CA HIS A 47 11.41 -4.96 1.47
C HIS A 47 12.76 -4.26 1.25
N ASP A 48 13.12 -3.96 0.00
CA ASP A 48 14.23 -3.04 -0.31
C ASP A 48 13.96 -1.62 0.21
N VAL A 49 12.69 -1.24 0.42
CA VAL A 49 12.27 0.09 0.88
C VAL A 49 11.41 0.09 2.13
N VAL A 50 10.84 -1.05 2.53
CA VAL A 50 10.00 -1.20 3.72
C VAL A 50 10.60 -2.25 4.66
N ASP A 51 10.55 -1.97 5.96
CA ASP A 51 11.01 -2.92 6.99
C ASP A 51 10.36 -4.31 6.88
N PHE A 52 11.14 -5.37 7.09
CA PHE A 52 10.71 -6.77 7.01
C PHE A 52 9.59 -7.14 7.99
N SER A 53 9.36 -6.35 9.04
CA SER A 53 8.23 -6.55 9.96
C SER A 53 6.87 -6.23 9.34
N ILE A 54 6.81 -5.54 8.19
CA ILE A 54 5.57 -5.14 7.53
C ILE A 54 5.23 -6.08 6.39
N SER A 55 4.12 -6.82 6.52
CA SER A 55 3.64 -7.68 5.42
C SER A 55 2.86 -6.89 4.37
N TRP A 56 3.24 -7.00 3.11
CA TRP A 56 2.50 -6.43 1.98
C TRP A 56 1.23 -7.22 1.61
N VAL A 57 1.10 -8.48 2.06
CA VAL A 57 -0.03 -9.37 1.72
C VAL A 57 -1.39 -8.77 2.09
N PRO A 58 -1.64 -8.34 3.34
CA PRO A 58 -2.93 -7.73 3.71
C PRO A 58 -3.20 -6.44 2.94
N ILE A 59 -2.17 -5.64 2.68
CA ILE A 59 -2.25 -4.38 1.93
C ILE A 59 -2.67 -4.68 0.48
N LEU A 60 -2.08 -5.70 -0.14
CA LEU A 60 -2.44 -6.11 -1.48
C LEU A 60 -3.87 -6.67 -1.55
N GLN A 61 -4.32 -7.37 -0.51
CA GLN A 61 -5.71 -7.84 -0.43
C GLN A 61 -6.69 -6.67 -0.41
N GLU A 62 -6.45 -5.66 0.43
CA GLU A 62 -7.26 -4.45 0.47
C GLU A 62 -7.26 -3.72 -0.88
N MET A 63 -6.10 -3.60 -1.53
CA MET A 63 -5.98 -3.01 -2.87
C MET A 63 -6.80 -3.76 -3.93
N ARG A 64 -6.97 -5.08 -3.79
CA ARG A 64 -7.84 -5.88 -4.68
C ARG A 64 -9.30 -5.61 -4.43
N GLU A 65 -9.71 -5.49 -3.17
CA GLU A 65 -11.08 -5.13 -2.77
C GLU A 65 -11.44 -3.73 -3.28
N GLU A 66 -10.48 -2.81 -3.28
CA GLU A 66 -10.63 -1.46 -3.84
C GLU A 66 -10.53 -1.39 -5.38
N ASN A 67 -10.25 -2.50 -6.07
CA ASN A 67 -10.00 -2.56 -7.51
C ASN A 67 -8.80 -1.70 -7.98
N LEU A 68 -7.79 -1.44 -7.14
CA LEU A 68 -6.54 -0.77 -7.55
C LEU A 68 -5.61 -1.72 -8.32
N VAL A 69 -5.71 -3.02 -8.04
CA VAL A 69 -4.93 -4.09 -8.68
C VAL A 69 -5.86 -5.23 -9.08
N LYS A 70 -5.47 -6.04 -10.06
CA LYS A 70 -6.30 -7.16 -10.51
C LYS A 70 -6.47 -8.22 -9.42
N LYS A 71 -7.69 -8.78 -9.32
CA LYS A 71 -8.08 -9.74 -8.27
C LYS A 71 -7.16 -10.99 -8.22
N ASN A 72 -6.70 -11.46 -9.37
CA ASN A 72 -5.89 -12.68 -9.50
C ASN A 72 -4.48 -12.42 -10.05
N GLY A 73 -3.92 -11.21 -9.91
CA GLY A 73 -2.65 -10.87 -10.52
C GLY A 73 -1.81 -9.84 -9.76
N TYR A 74 -0.61 -9.62 -10.28
CA TYR A 74 0.33 -8.58 -9.86
C TYR A 74 0.33 -7.44 -10.88
N GLU A 75 -0.85 -7.02 -11.27
CA GLU A 75 -1.08 -6.03 -12.31
C GLU A 75 -1.91 -4.88 -11.76
N ILE A 76 -1.48 -3.66 -12.08
CA ILE A 76 -2.21 -2.44 -11.75
C ILE A 76 -3.44 -2.27 -12.66
N THR A 77 -4.56 -1.82 -12.11
CA THR A 77 -5.75 -1.46 -12.91
C THR A 77 -5.66 -0.01 -13.35
N LYS A 78 -6.55 0.41 -14.25
CA LYS A 78 -6.72 1.84 -14.59
C LYS A 78 -6.98 2.70 -13.34
N LYS A 79 -7.83 2.22 -12.43
CA LYS A 79 -8.12 2.90 -11.15
C LYS A 79 -6.88 3.00 -10.26
N GLY A 80 -6.03 1.97 -10.24
CA GLY A 80 -4.75 2.01 -9.54
C GLY A 80 -3.79 3.05 -10.09
N ILE A 81 -3.73 3.22 -11.41
CA ILE A 81 -2.91 4.25 -12.06
C ILE A 81 -3.41 5.65 -11.67
N GLU A 82 -4.72 5.88 -11.74
CA GLU A 82 -5.33 7.15 -11.34
C GLU A 82 -5.08 7.47 -9.87
N TYR A 83 -5.20 6.45 -9.00
CA TYR A 83 -4.87 6.58 -7.57
C TYR A 83 -3.41 6.97 -7.37
N LEU A 84 -2.48 6.32 -8.07
CA LEU A 84 -1.06 6.61 -7.98
C LEU A 84 -0.76 8.05 -8.41
N GLN A 85 -1.37 8.53 -9.50
CA GLN A 85 -1.20 9.90 -9.99
C GLN A 85 -1.72 10.95 -9.00
N LYS A 86 -2.89 10.71 -8.38
CA LYS A 86 -3.49 11.64 -7.40
C LYS A 86 -2.70 11.77 -6.11
N ASN A 87 -1.96 10.73 -5.71
CA ASN A 87 -1.21 10.69 -4.45
C ASN A 87 0.31 10.85 -4.64
N SER A 88 0.79 11.05 -5.87
CA SER A 88 2.20 11.35 -6.17
C SER A 88 2.44 12.84 -6.47
N ASN A 89 1.39 13.65 -6.50
CA ASN A 89 1.38 15.11 -6.65
C ASN A 89 0.93 15.75 -5.34
#